data_AF-A0A957ITF7-F1
#
_entry.id   AF-A0A957ITF7-F1
#
_cell.length_a   1.000
_cell.length_b   1.000
_cell.length_c   1.000
_cell.angle_alpha   90.00
_cell.angle_beta   90.00
_cell.angle_gamma   90.00
#
_symmetry.space_group_name_H-M   'P 1'
#
loop_
_entity.id
_entity.type
_entity.pdbx_description
1 polymer ?
#
loop_
_entity_poly.entity_id
_entity_poly.type
_entity_poly.pdbx_seq_one_letter_code
_entity_poly.pdbx_strand_id
1 'polypeptide(L)'
;MLILLIAGAIGLIFLANVLAAHPNPGGQRLFNVMLISLNLTVAAVGLALIGWLPPLNPDILRESGLLTEPARSGWVLLGLGAWGVAMGQTAVRHTLARWLPLNPTSPVHTLALMFSGYLVGSTAITLVQGGLEGLAETAVNLSVADVVIQQLMFVLLALFGVGLLVRRSSNALNQRLGLERPTRQQLATGLRWVGLLLLLQWGIGALWLLLNPNQAELLST
;
A
#
# COMPACT_ATOMS: atom_id res chain seq x y z
N MET A 1 -16.18 -4.63 -4.84
CA MET A 1 -14.80 -5.17 -4.87
C MET A 1 -13.91 -4.58 -3.78
N LEU A 2 -13.80 -3.24 -3.67
CA LEU A 2 -12.95 -2.55 -2.68
C LEU A 2 -13.21 -2.97 -1.21
N ILE A 3 -14.48 -3.06 -0.79
CA ILE A 3 -14.86 -3.45 0.58
C ILE A 3 -14.33 -4.85 0.95
N LEU A 4 -14.36 -5.81 0.01
CA LEU A 4 -13.88 -7.17 0.25
C LEU A 4 -12.36 -7.21 0.42
N LEU A 5 -11.63 -6.44 -0.37
CA LEU A 5 -10.17 -6.33 -0.24
C LEU A 5 -9.77 -5.74 1.12
N ILE A 6 -10.49 -4.70 1.56
CA ILE A 6 -10.27 -4.07 2.86
C ILE A 6 -10.62 -5.02 4.00
N ALA A 7 -11.78 -5.68 3.95
CA ALA A 7 -12.17 -6.67 4.94
C ALA A 7 -11.14 -7.82 5.03
N GLY A 8 -10.62 -8.27 3.88
CA GLY A 8 -9.52 -9.23 3.82
C GLY A 8 -8.25 -8.71 4.48
N ALA A 9 -7.82 -7.49 4.17
CA ALA A 9 -6.63 -6.87 4.77
C ALA A 9 -6.77 -6.69 6.29
N ILE A 10 -7.93 -6.22 6.76
CA ILE A 10 -8.25 -6.11 8.20
C ILE A 10 -8.23 -7.49 8.85
N GLY A 11 -8.80 -8.52 8.21
CA GLY A 11 -8.76 -9.90 8.68
C GLY A 11 -7.34 -10.43 8.84
N LEU A 12 -6.46 -10.17 7.87
CA LEU A 12 -5.04 -10.54 7.94
C LEU A 12 -4.32 -9.83 9.09
N ILE A 13 -4.55 -8.52 9.27
CA ILE A 13 -3.99 -7.75 10.38
C ILE A 13 -4.47 -8.29 11.72
N PHE A 14 -5.76 -8.55 11.84
CA PHE A 14 -6.35 -9.08 13.06
C PHE A 14 -5.74 -10.45 13.41
N LEU A 15 -5.67 -11.35 12.43
CA LEU A 15 -5.06 -12.67 12.60
C LEU A 15 -3.57 -12.57 12.99
N ALA A 16 -2.81 -11.68 12.35
CA ALA A 16 -1.41 -11.43 12.70
C ALA A 16 -1.25 -10.96 14.16
N ASN A 17 -2.13 -10.07 14.61
CA ASN A 17 -2.13 -9.58 15.99
C ASN A 17 -2.52 -10.68 16.99
N VAL A 18 -3.53 -11.50 16.68
CA VAL A 18 -3.93 -12.63 17.54
C VAL A 18 -2.78 -13.62 17.70
N LEU A 19 -2.11 -13.99 16.61
CA LEU A 19 -0.96 -14.89 16.61
C LEU A 19 0.27 -14.30 17.32
N ALA A 20 0.41 -12.97 17.31
CA ALA A 20 1.45 -12.28 18.06
C ALA A 20 1.16 -12.23 19.56
N ALA A 21 -0.11 -12.18 19.97
CA ALA A 21 -0.51 -12.18 21.38
C ALA A 21 -0.55 -13.59 22.00
N HIS A 22 -0.86 -14.61 21.19
CA HIS A 22 -0.87 -16.02 21.62
C HIS A 22 0.09 -16.82 20.73
N PRO A 23 1.40 -16.81 21.02
CA PRO A 23 2.40 -17.44 20.17
C PRO A 23 2.17 -18.95 20.08
N ASN A 24 1.76 -19.41 18.90
CA ASN A 24 1.64 -20.83 18.58
C ASN A 24 2.50 -21.12 17.33
N PRO A 25 3.52 -21.99 17.43
CA PRO A 25 4.41 -22.28 16.31
C PRO A 25 3.67 -22.87 15.09
N GLY A 26 2.61 -23.67 15.32
CA GLY A 26 1.77 -24.21 14.24
C GLY A 26 0.98 -23.12 13.52
N GLY A 27 0.35 -22.23 14.29
CA GLY A 27 -0.43 -21.10 13.77
C GLY A 27 0.43 -20.12 12.96
N GLN A 28 1.64 -19.82 13.44
CA GLN A 28 2.59 -18.96 12.71
C GLN A 28 3.07 -19.57 11.40
N ARG A 29 3.35 -20.89 11.37
CA ARG A 29 3.70 -21.59 10.14
C ARG A 29 2.55 -21.55 9.14
N LEU A 30 1.33 -21.86 9.58
CA LEU A 30 0.14 -21.82 8.72
C LEU A 30 -0.10 -20.42 8.16
N PHE A 31 0.03 -19.39 9.00
CA PHE A 31 -0.10 -17.99 8.58
C PHE A 31 0.94 -17.61 7.52
N ASN A 32 2.21 -17.99 7.71
CA ASN A 32 3.25 -17.73 6.72
C ASN A 32 2.99 -18.48 5.40
N VAL A 33 2.57 -19.74 5.46
CA VAL A 33 2.19 -20.50 4.25
C VAL A 33 1.03 -19.82 3.53
N MET A 34 -0.01 -19.41 4.26
CA MET A 34 -1.14 -18.67 3.68
C MET A 34 -0.67 -17.38 2.99
N LEU A 35 0.20 -16.59 3.61
CA LEU A 35 0.74 -15.37 3.02
C LEU A 35 1.59 -15.64 1.77
N ILE A 36 2.41 -16.69 1.79
CA ILE A 36 3.21 -17.11 0.63
C ILE A 36 2.27 -17.55 -0.51
N SER A 37 1.27 -18.37 -0.22
CA SER A 37 0.29 -18.82 -1.20
C SER A 37 -0.47 -17.65 -1.82
N LEU A 38 -0.90 -16.67 -1.02
CA LEU A 38 -1.56 -15.46 -1.52
C LEU A 38 -0.65 -14.67 -2.47
N ASN A 39 0.64 -14.53 -2.14
CA ASN A 39 1.60 -13.84 -2.98
C ASN A 39 2.00 -14.62 -4.24
N LEU A 40 2.00 -15.96 -4.18
CA LEU A 40 2.15 -16.79 -5.37
C LEU A 40 0.98 -16.60 -6.33
N THR A 41 -0.25 -16.44 -5.83
CA THR A 41 -1.39 -16.08 -6.67
C THR A 41 -1.19 -14.72 -7.34
N VAL A 42 -0.70 -13.71 -6.61
CA VAL A 42 -0.38 -12.39 -7.20
C VAL A 42 0.69 -12.50 -8.28
N ALA A 43 1.75 -13.28 -8.04
CA ALA A 43 2.79 -13.54 -9.04
C ALA A 43 2.23 -14.27 -10.27
N ALA A 44 1.34 -15.26 -10.07
CA ALA A 44 0.70 -16.00 -11.15
C ALA A 44 -0.21 -15.11 -12.00
N VAL A 45 -0.95 -14.18 -11.38
CA VAL A 45 -1.70 -13.14 -12.10
C VAL A 45 -0.75 -12.27 -12.91
N GLY A 46 0.37 -11.83 -12.33
CA GLY A 46 1.41 -11.07 -13.04
C GLY A 46 1.94 -11.81 -14.27
N LEU A 47 2.27 -13.10 -14.13
CA LEU A 47 2.73 -13.94 -15.25
C LEU A 47 1.65 -14.12 -16.32
N ALA A 48 0.39 -14.29 -15.93
CA ALA A 48 -0.73 -14.39 -16.86
C ALA A 48 -0.91 -13.09 -17.66
N LEU A 49 -0.77 -11.92 -17.03
CA LEU A 49 -0.83 -10.62 -17.73
C LEU A 49 0.34 -10.38 -18.69
N ILE A 50 1.51 -10.98 -18.43
CA ILE A 50 2.67 -10.94 -19.36
C ILE A 50 2.50 -11.95 -20.50
N GLY A 51 1.49 -12.82 -20.45
CA GLY A 51 1.21 -13.85 -21.47
C GLY A 51 1.93 -15.18 -21.25
N TRP A 52 2.53 -15.39 -20.07
CA TRP A 52 3.21 -16.65 -19.73
C TRP A 52 2.27 -17.74 -19.20
N LEU A 53 1.06 -17.37 -18.76
CA LEU A 53 0.03 -18.31 -18.28
C LEU A 53 -1.30 -18.06 -19.03
N PRO A 54 -1.95 -19.10 -19.60
CA PRO A 54 -3.35 -19.01 -20.00
C PRO A 54 -4.24 -18.95 -18.74
N PRO A 55 -5.37 -18.20 -18.67
CA PRO A 55 -6.27 -17.81 -19.76
C PRO A 55 -6.67 -16.31 -19.78
N LEU A 56 -5.91 -15.43 -19.12
CA LEU A 56 -6.29 -14.00 -19.08
C LEU A 56 -6.13 -13.41 -20.48
N ASN A 57 -7.25 -13.15 -21.17
CA ASN A 57 -7.22 -12.37 -22.38
C ASN A 57 -6.96 -10.90 -21.99
N PRO A 58 -5.76 -10.34 -22.27
CA PRO A 58 -5.42 -8.98 -21.88
C PRO A 58 -6.35 -7.95 -22.54
N ASP A 59 -6.97 -8.29 -23.67
CA ASP A 59 -7.90 -7.42 -24.38
C ASP A 59 -9.16 -7.13 -23.55
N ILE A 60 -9.70 -8.13 -22.82
CA ILE A 60 -10.87 -7.95 -21.94
C ILE A 60 -10.54 -6.99 -20.79
N LEU A 61 -9.32 -7.06 -20.25
CA LEU A 61 -8.87 -6.18 -19.17
C LEU A 61 -8.66 -4.74 -19.64
N ARG A 62 -8.25 -4.59 -20.90
CA ARG A 62 -8.13 -3.29 -21.55
C ARG A 62 -9.49 -2.69 -21.89
N GLU A 63 -10.41 -3.49 -22.43
CA GLU A 63 -11.78 -3.09 -22.78
C GLU A 63 -12.63 -2.76 -21.55
N SER A 64 -12.42 -3.44 -20.43
CA SER A 64 -13.08 -3.13 -19.15
C SER A 64 -12.54 -1.86 -18.49
N GLY A 65 -11.47 -1.25 -19.03
CA GLY A 65 -10.80 -0.09 -18.44
C GLY A 65 -10.11 -0.39 -17.12
N LEU A 66 -9.99 -1.66 -16.72
CA LEU A 66 -9.35 -2.04 -15.46
C LEU A 66 -7.83 -1.86 -15.54
N LEU A 67 -7.22 -2.23 -16.67
CA LEU A 67 -5.79 -2.06 -16.93
C LEU A 67 -5.58 -1.52 -18.35
N THR A 68 -5.10 -0.29 -18.48
CA THR A 68 -4.74 0.30 -19.79
C THR A 68 -3.51 -0.37 -20.40
N GLU A 69 -2.56 -0.75 -19.56
CA GLU A 69 -1.29 -1.40 -19.92
C GLU A 69 -1.13 -2.74 -19.16
N PRO A 70 -1.84 -3.82 -19.58
CA PRO A 70 -1.85 -5.10 -18.86
C PRO A 70 -0.46 -5.73 -18.71
N ALA A 71 0.35 -5.72 -19.76
CA ALA A 71 1.68 -6.33 -19.74
C ALA A 71 2.64 -5.62 -18.76
N ARG A 72 2.63 -4.29 -18.72
CA ARG A 72 3.45 -3.50 -17.77
C ARG A 72 2.97 -3.71 -16.34
N SER A 73 1.65 -3.70 -16.14
CA SER A 73 1.04 -4.01 -14.85
C SER A 73 1.41 -5.42 -14.37
N GLY A 74 1.51 -6.39 -15.31
CA GLY A 74 1.95 -7.76 -15.05
C GLY A 74 3.35 -7.85 -14.45
N TRP A 75 4.31 -7.08 -14.97
CA TRP A 75 5.66 -7.01 -14.40
C TRP A 75 5.69 -6.47 -12.98
N VAL A 76 4.87 -5.43 -12.71
CA VAL A 76 4.76 -4.89 -11.36
C VAL A 76 4.15 -5.91 -10.40
N LEU A 77 3.06 -6.59 -10.80
CA LEU A 77 2.44 -7.65 -9.99
C LEU A 77 3.38 -8.83 -9.75
N LEU A 78 4.17 -9.22 -10.76
CA LEU A 78 5.18 -10.26 -10.60
C LEU A 78 6.24 -9.86 -9.57
N GLY A 79 6.73 -8.63 -9.64
CA GLY A 79 7.67 -8.07 -8.66
C GLY A 79 7.07 -8.03 -7.25
N LEU A 80 5.80 -7.67 -7.11
CA LEU A 80 5.09 -7.66 -5.82
C LEU A 80 4.88 -9.07 -5.26
N GLY A 81 4.48 -10.02 -6.09
CA GLY A 81 4.35 -11.41 -5.69
C GLY A 81 5.70 -12.00 -5.26
N ALA A 82 6.76 -11.73 -6.02
CA ALA A 82 8.12 -12.12 -5.64
C ALA A 82 8.57 -11.47 -4.32
N TRP A 83 8.30 -10.18 -4.13
CA TRP A 83 8.56 -9.48 -2.87
C TRP A 83 7.85 -10.13 -1.70
N GLY A 84 6.55 -10.40 -1.81
CA GLY A 84 5.80 -11.00 -0.73
C GLY A 84 6.22 -12.45 -0.45
N VAL A 85 6.54 -13.25 -1.47
CA VAL A 85 7.13 -14.58 -1.27
C VAL A 85 8.46 -14.47 -0.53
N ALA A 86 9.34 -13.55 -0.93
CA ALA A 86 10.62 -13.32 -0.27
C ALA A 86 10.42 -12.89 1.19
N MET A 87 9.52 -11.95 1.47
CA MET A 87 9.21 -11.51 2.84
C MET A 87 8.52 -12.60 3.67
N GLY A 88 7.85 -13.57 3.04
CA GLY A 88 7.30 -14.76 3.70
C GLY A 88 8.37 -15.71 4.21
N GLN A 89 9.58 -15.69 3.63
CA GLN A 89 10.71 -16.50 4.07
C GLN A 89 11.37 -15.92 5.32
N THR A 90 11.43 -16.72 6.38
CA THR A 90 12.05 -16.31 7.66
C THR A 90 13.53 -15.95 7.50
N ALA A 91 14.26 -16.60 6.59
CA ALA A 91 15.67 -16.32 6.31
C ALA A 91 15.89 -14.88 5.80
N VAL A 92 15.04 -14.40 4.88
CA VAL A 92 15.12 -13.04 4.32
C VAL A 92 14.88 -12.00 5.42
N ARG A 93 13.87 -12.24 6.27
CA ARG A 93 13.58 -11.35 7.40
C ARG A 93 14.71 -11.31 8.43
N HIS A 94 15.39 -12.43 8.69
CA HIS A 94 16.56 -12.45 9.57
C HIS A 94 17.71 -11.60 9.02
N THR A 95 17.92 -11.61 7.71
CA THR A 95 18.93 -10.76 7.07
C THR A 95 18.56 -9.28 7.20
N LEU A 96 17.29 -8.93 6.97
CA LEU A 96 16.81 -7.55 7.12
C LEU A 96 16.88 -7.07 8.59
N ALA A 97 16.66 -7.95 9.56
CA ALA A 97 16.77 -7.64 10.98
C ALA A 97 18.18 -7.22 11.42
N ARG A 98 19.21 -7.43 10.59
CA ARG A 98 20.56 -6.92 10.84
C ARG A 98 20.67 -5.41 10.60
N TRP A 99 19.78 -4.85 9.79
CA TRP A 99 19.82 -3.44 9.35
C TRP A 99 18.65 -2.64 9.91
N LEU A 100 17.54 -3.31 10.24
CA LEU A 100 16.29 -2.69 10.68
C LEU A 100 15.88 -3.28 12.03
N PRO A 101 15.33 -2.46 12.95
CA PRO A 101 14.83 -2.91 14.25
C PRO A 101 13.51 -3.67 14.11
N LEU A 102 13.53 -4.83 13.46
CA LEU A 102 12.37 -5.69 13.22
C LEU A 102 12.54 -7.05 13.90
N ASN A 103 11.42 -7.63 14.35
CA ASN A 103 11.39 -8.99 14.86
C ASN A 103 11.03 -9.97 13.71
N PRO A 104 11.97 -10.82 13.25
CA PRO A 104 11.76 -11.68 12.09
C PRO A 104 10.77 -12.83 12.33
N THR A 105 10.44 -13.14 13.59
CA THR A 105 9.45 -14.17 13.94
C THR A 105 8.06 -13.58 14.19
N SER A 106 7.93 -12.25 14.23
CA SER A 106 6.65 -11.59 14.46
C SER A 106 5.78 -11.60 13.19
N PRO A 107 4.57 -12.17 13.23
CA PRO A 107 3.62 -12.12 12.11
C PRO A 107 3.25 -10.69 11.71
N VAL A 108 3.17 -9.78 12.69
CA VAL A 108 2.83 -8.37 12.45
C VAL A 108 3.93 -7.66 11.68
N HIS A 109 5.19 -7.88 12.02
CA HIS A 109 6.31 -7.27 11.29
C HIS A 109 6.43 -7.84 9.87
N THR A 110 6.13 -9.14 9.71
CA THR A 110 6.07 -9.79 8.39
C THR A 110 5.00 -9.15 7.51
N LEU A 111 3.79 -8.96 8.05
CA LEU A 111 2.69 -8.31 7.32
C LEU A 111 3.03 -6.86 6.97
N ALA A 112 3.65 -6.12 7.89
CA ALA A 112 4.06 -4.73 7.66
C ALA A 112 5.05 -4.61 6.49
N LEU A 113 6.04 -5.51 6.39
CA LEU A 113 6.99 -5.56 5.27
C LEU A 113 6.33 -5.92 3.94
N MET A 114 5.32 -6.80 3.96
CA MET A 114 4.55 -7.12 2.76
C MET A 114 3.73 -5.92 2.29
N PHE A 115 3.00 -5.27 3.21
CA PHE A 115 2.20 -4.10 2.91
C PHE A 115 3.03 -2.89 2.49
N SER A 116 4.24 -2.69 3.02
CA SER A 116 5.12 -1.65 2.50
C SER A 116 5.49 -1.89 1.03
N GLY A 117 5.76 -3.16 0.67
CA GLY A 117 5.97 -3.53 -0.73
C GLY A 117 4.74 -3.28 -1.59
N TYR A 118 3.54 -3.63 -1.11
CA TYR A 118 2.29 -3.35 -1.83
C TYR A 118 1.98 -1.88 -1.98
N LEU A 119 2.33 -1.03 -1.01
CA LEU A 119 2.18 0.42 -1.16
C LEU A 119 3.07 0.94 -2.30
N VAL A 120 4.34 0.53 -2.33
CA VAL A 120 5.25 0.88 -3.43
C VAL A 120 4.73 0.34 -4.77
N GLY A 121 4.25 -0.91 -4.77
CA GLY A 121 3.67 -1.55 -5.94
C GLY A 121 2.41 -0.86 -6.44
N SER A 122 1.55 -0.37 -5.54
CA SER A 122 0.37 0.40 -5.90
C SER A 122 0.76 1.66 -6.66
N THR A 123 1.78 2.39 -6.19
CA THR A 123 2.30 3.56 -6.90
C THR A 123 2.92 3.17 -8.24
N ALA A 124 3.67 2.06 -8.30
CA ALA A 124 4.26 1.58 -9.54
C ALA A 124 3.20 1.18 -10.60
N ILE A 125 2.10 0.54 -10.17
CA ILE A 125 0.96 0.22 -11.05
C ILE A 125 0.38 1.51 -11.65
N THR A 126 0.13 2.52 -10.81
CA THR A 126 -0.39 3.81 -11.28
C THR A 126 0.54 4.48 -12.29
N LEU A 127 1.86 4.46 -12.04
CA LEU A 127 2.85 5.03 -12.95
C LEU A 127 2.86 4.34 -14.32
N VAL A 128 2.74 3.01 -14.36
CA VAL A 128 2.77 2.27 -15.63
C VAL A 128 1.45 2.37 -16.42
N GLN A 129 0.35 2.78 -15.79
CA GLN A 129 -0.98 2.89 -16.40
C GLN A 129 -1.29 4.26 -17.03
N GLY A 130 -0.31 5.17 -17.08
CA GLY A 130 -0.52 6.53 -17.60
C GLY A 130 -0.17 7.64 -16.61
N GLY A 131 0.37 7.31 -15.44
CA GLY A 131 0.97 8.29 -14.54
C GLY A 131 -0.04 9.31 -14.00
N LEU A 132 0.38 10.59 -13.95
CA LEU A 132 -0.49 11.66 -13.46
C LEU A 132 -1.61 12.00 -14.44
N GLU A 133 -1.37 11.85 -15.74
CA GLU A 133 -2.36 12.12 -16.78
C GLU A 133 -3.54 11.12 -16.67
N GLY A 134 -3.25 9.83 -16.53
CA GLY A 134 -4.29 8.82 -16.32
C GLY A 134 -5.04 8.98 -14.99
N LEU A 135 -4.35 9.47 -13.95
CA LEU A 135 -5.00 9.84 -12.68
C LEU A 135 -5.89 11.07 -12.83
N ALA A 136 -5.49 12.08 -13.62
CA ALA A 136 -6.29 13.28 -13.83
C ALA A 136 -7.59 12.95 -14.55
N GLU A 137 -7.55 12.10 -15.59
CA GLU A 137 -8.73 11.62 -16.31
C GLU A 137 -9.70 10.83 -15.42
N THR A 138 -9.18 10.05 -14.47
CA THR A 138 -10.01 9.30 -13.51
C THR A 138 -10.47 10.15 -12.32
N ALA A 139 -9.72 11.19 -11.93
CA ALA A 139 -10.03 12.07 -10.81
C ALA A 139 -11.28 12.94 -11.06
N VAL A 140 -11.59 13.26 -12.33
CA VAL A 140 -12.80 14.01 -12.71
C VAL A 140 -14.09 13.32 -12.23
N ASN A 141 -14.06 12.00 -11.98
CA ASN A 141 -15.22 11.22 -11.56
C ASN A 141 -15.25 10.86 -10.06
N LEU A 142 -14.27 11.28 -9.26
CA LEU A 142 -14.18 10.94 -7.83
C LEU A 142 -14.84 12.00 -6.95
N SER A 143 -15.79 11.58 -6.12
CA SER A 143 -16.42 12.47 -5.13
C SER A 143 -15.47 12.76 -3.97
N VAL A 144 -15.58 13.95 -3.36
CA VAL A 144 -14.91 14.26 -2.08
C VAL A 144 -15.27 13.21 -1.02
N ALA A 145 -16.49 12.68 -1.05
CA ALA A 145 -16.91 11.63 -0.13
C ALA A 145 -16.09 10.34 -0.33
N ASP A 146 -15.73 9.98 -1.57
CA ASP A 146 -14.94 8.79 -1.87
C ASP A 146 -13.53 8.92 -1.29
N VAL A 147 -12.92 10.11 -1.41
CA VAL A 147 -11.61 10.42 -0.83
C VAL A 147 -11.66 10.34 0.69
N VAL A 148 -12.69 10.90 1.32
CA VAL A 148 -12.86 10.85 2.78
C VAL A 148 -13.04 9.41 3.26
N ILE A 149 -13.85 8.60 2.56
CA ILE A 149 -14.04 7.19 2.88
C ILE A 149 -12.72 6.45 2.76
N GLN A 150 -11.97 6.62 1.66
CA GLN A 150 -10.66 6.01 1.46
C GLN A 150 -9.68 6.38 2.59
N GLN A 151 -9.64 7.65 3.00
CA GLN A 151 -8.79 8.10 4.09
C GLN A 151 -9.20 7.48 5.42
N LEU A 152 -10.50 7.41 5.70
CA LEU A 152 -11.03 6.76 6.89
C LEU A 152 -10.65 5.26 6.92
N MET A 153 -10.63 4.59 5.77
CA MET A 153 -10.20 3.20 5.68
C MET A 153 -8.71 3.02 6.03
N PHE A 154 -7.83 3.93 5.61
CA PHE A 154 -6.43 3.92 6.04
C PHE A 154 -6.29 4.13 7.55
N VAL A 155 -7.11 5.01 8.14
CA VAL A 155 -7.13 5.22 9.60
C VAL A 155 -7.54 3.94 10.32
N LEU A 156 -8.61 3.26 9.87
CA LEU A 156 -9.00 1.97 10.43
C LEU A 156 -7.86 0.96 10.32
N LEU A 157 -7.24 0.84 9.14
CA LEU A 157 -6.13 -0.09 8.91
C LEU A 157 -4.97 0.18 9.87
N ALA A 158 -4.64 1.45 10.15
CA ALA A 158 -3.64 1.84 11.13
C ALA A 158 -4.02 1.45 12.57
N LEU A 159 -5.28 1.69 12.97
CA LEU A 159 -5.78 1.31 14.30
C LEU A 159 -5.71 -0.20 14.52
N PHE A 160 -6.20 -1.00 13.55
CA PHE A 160 -6.07 -2.45 13.59
C PHE A 160 -4.61 -2.89 13.55
N GLY A 161 -3.77 -2.21 12.77
CA GLY A 161 -2.33 -2.49 12.65
C GLY A 161 -1.58 -2.44 13.97
N VAL A 162 -1.95 -1.52 14.87
CA VAL A 162 -1.32 -1.39 16.20
C VAL A 162 -1.90 -2.37 17.24
N GLY A 163 -2.96 -3.11 16.88
CA GLY A 163 -3.52 -4.17 17.71
C GLY A 163 -4.65 -3.72 18.64
N LEU A 164 -5.45 -2.73 18.22
CA LEU A 164 -6.60 -2.16 18.95
C LEU A 164 -7.48 -3.18 19.68
N LEU A 165 -7.72 -4.36 19.08
CA LEU A 165 -8.64 -5.37 19.62
C LEU A 165 -7.96 -6.52 20.37
N VAL A 166 -6.64 -6.57 20.41
CA VAL A 166 -5.90 -7.71 21.00
C VAL A 166 -5.31 -7.37 22.36
N ARG A 167 -5.17 -6.09 22.72
CA ARG A 167 -4.64 -5.65 24.02
C ARG A 167 -5.66 -4.85 24.82
N ARG A 168 -5.71 -5.11 26.14
CA ARG A 168 -6.62 -4.45 27.08
C ARG A 168 -6.24 -3.01 27.48
N SER A 169 -5.04 -2.51 27.19
CA SER A 169 -4.58 -1.19 27.67
C SER A 169 -4.48 -0.14 26.57
N SER A 170 -5.42 0.81 26.57
CA SER A 170 -5.48 1.94 25.61
C SER A 170 -4.26 2.87 25.68
N ASN A 171 -3.56 2.95 26.82
CA ASN A 171 -2.32 3.73 26.94
C ASN A 171 -1.16 3.15 26.10
N ALA A 172 -1.05 1.82 26.02
CA ALA A 172 -0.03 1.18 25.20
C ALA A 172 -0.31 1.32 23.69
N LEU A 173 -1.59 1.45 23.32
CA LEU A 173 -2.01 1.77 21.95
C LEU A 173 -1.57 3.18 21.55
N ASN A 174 -1.83 4.18 22.40
CA ASN A 174 -1.47 5.57 22.12
C ASN A 174 0.04 5.76 21.97
N GLN A 175 0.86 5.12 22.83
CA GLN A 175 2.32 5.17 22.70
C GLN A 175 2.82 4.55 21.40
N ARG A 176 2.22 3.46 20.92
CA ARG A 176 2.64 2.78 19.68
C ARG A 176 2.13 3.44 18.41
N LEU A 177 0.94 4.04 18.44
CA LEU A 177 0.45 4.90 17.37
C LEU A 177 1.22 6.24 17.31
N GLY A 178 2.08 6.53 18.30
CA GLY A 178 2.72 7.83 18.43
C GLY A 178 1.71 8.95 18.71
N LEU A 179 0.51 8.61 19.21
CA LEU A 179 -0.51 9.56 19.65
C LEU A 179 -0.15 10.14 21.02
N GLU A 180 1.10 10.54 21.19
CA GLU A 180 1.44 11.53 22.21
C GLU A 180 0.81 12.86 21.77
N ARG A 181 0.28 13.63 22.72
CA ARG A 181 -0.33 14.92 22.39
C ARG A 181 0.74 15.76 21.67
N PRO A 182 0.52 16.13 20.39
CA PRO A 182 1.53 16.84 19.63
C PRO A 182 1.84 18.15 20.36
N THR A 183 3.13 18.38 20.61
CA THR A 183 3.54 19.63 21.26
C THR A 183 3.20 20.79 20.31
N ARG A 184 2.82 21.96 20.84
CA ARG A 184 2.53 23.14 20.00
C ARG A 184 3.67 23.47 19.01
N GLN A 185 4.91 23.14 19.39
CA GLN A 185 6.08 23.24 18.52
C GLN A 185 6.07 22.24 17.35
N GLN A 186 5.68 20.98 17.57
CA GLN A 186 5.55 19.98 16.49
C GLN A 186 4.44 20.37 15.51
N LEU A 187 3.32 20.90 16.03
CA LEU A 187 2.22 21.46 15.22
C LEU A 187 2.70 22.64 14.37
N ALA A 188 3.42 23.60 14.97
CA ALA A 188 3.98 24.73 14.24
C ALA A 188 4.99 24.30 13.17
N THR A 189 5.85 23.33 13.49
CA THR A 189 6.82 22.75 12.53
C THR A 189 6.10 22.02 11.39
N GLY A 190 5.09 21.20 11.70
CA GLY A 190 4.25 20.55 10.69
C GLY A 190 3.57 21.56 9.77
N LEU A 191 2.99 22.62 10.33
CA LEU A 191 2.35 23.69 9.55
C LEU A 191 3.35 24.42 8.64
N ARG A 192 4.58 24.67 9.12
CA ARG A 192 5.67 25.24 8.30
C ARG A 192 6.04 24.32 7.14
N TRP A 193 6.16 23.02 7.38
CA TRP A 193 6.46 22.04 6.32
C TRP A 193 5.32 21.95 5.30
N VAL A 194 4.07 21.95 5.74
CA VAL A 194 2.91 22.00 4.84
C VAL A 194 2.96 23.25 3.97
N GLY A 195 3.19 24.43 4.55
CA GLY A 195 3.33 25.67 3.80
C GLY A 195 4.49 25.63 2.79
N LEU A 196 5.65 25.10 3.20
CA LEU A 196 6.82 24.94 2.33
C LEU A 196 6.54 23.99 1.16
N LEU A 197 5.89 22.85 1.42
CA LEU A 197 5.55 21.87 0.39
C LEU A 197 4.51 22.43 -0.60
N LEU A 198 3.52 23.18 -0.11
CA LEU A 198 2.55 23.86 -0.98
C LEU A 198 3.22 24.92 -1.86
N LEU A 199 4.14 25.71 -1.30
CA LEU A 199 4.93 26.69 -2.07
C LEU A 199 5.81 26.01 -3.11
N LEU A 200 6.47 24.91 -2.74
CA LEU A 200 7.29 24.14 -3.66
C LEU A 200 6.46 23.53 -4.79
N GLN A 201 5.31 22.93 -4.46
CA GLN A 201 4.37 22.38 -5.44
C GLN A 201 3.89 23.47 -6.41
N TRP A 202 3.52 24.64 -5.89
CA TRP A 202 3.12 25.78 -6.71
C TRP A 202 4.27 26.27 -7.60
N GLY A 203 5.49 26.37 -7.06
CA GLY A 203 6.67 26.81 -7.80
C GLY A 203 7.06 25.84 -8.93
N ILE A 204 7.00 24.54 -8.68
CA ILE A 204 7.20 23.51 -9.70
C ILE A 204 6.11 23.61 -10.78
N GLY A 205 4.85 23.78 -10.38
CA GLY A 205 3.74 23.98 -11.32
C GLY A 205 3.93 25.22 -12.21
N ALA A 206 4.32 26.35 -11.61
CA ALA A 206 4.60 27.58 -12.33
C ALA A 206 5.81 27.42 -13.28
N LEU A 207 6.88 26.76 -12.83
CA LEU A 207 8.05 26.46 -13.66
C LEU A 207 7.68 25.56 -14.86
N TRP A 208 6.81 24.57 -14.64
CA TRP A 208 6.33 23.68 -15.71
C TRP A 208 5.51 24.44 -16.75
N LEU A 209 4.67 25.37 -16.30
CA LEU A 209 3.86 26.23 -17.17
C LEU A 209 4.72 27.16 -18.05
N LEU A 210 5.86 27.63 -17.52
CA LEU A 210 6.83 28.43 -18.27
C LEU A 210 7.66 27.60 -19.27
N LEU A 211 7.96 26.33 -18.95
CA LEU A 211 8.78 25.45 -19.79
C LEU A 211 7.99 24.76 -20.91
N ASN A 212 6.71 24.44 -20.68
CA ASN A 212 5.84 23.79 -21.67
C ASN A 212 4.41 24.38 -21.65
N PRO A 213 4.21 25.58 -22.22
CA PRO A 213 2.91 26.26 -22.21
C PRO A 213 1.80 25.46 -22.93
N ASN A 214 2.14 24.62 -23.92
CA ASN A 214 1.16 23.83 -24.67
C ASN A 214 0.53 22.67 -23.85
N GLN A 215 1.12 22.25 -22.73
CA GLN A 215 0.51 21.25 -21.83
C GLN A 215 -0.35 21.89 -20.73
N ALA A 216 -0.22 23.21 -20.50
CA ALA A 216 -0.95 23.93 -19.45
C ALA A 216 -2.43 24.16 -19.78
N GLU A 217 -2.80 24.14 -21.07
CA GLU A 217 -4.20 24.26 -21.50
C GLU A 217 -5.06 23.09 -20.98
N LEU A 218 -4.49 21.89 -20.84
CA LEU A 218 -5.17 20.70 -20.31
C LEU A 218 -5.46 20.76 -18.79
N LEU A 219 -4.87 21.70 -18.05
CA LEU A 219 -5.13 21.89 -16.61
C LEU A 219 -6.19 22.98 -16.33
N SER A 220 -6.74 23.61 -17.38
CA SER A 220 -7.67 24.74 -17.27
C SER A 220 -9.13 24.41 -17.62
N THR A 221 -9.43 23.16 -17.97
CA THR A 221 -10.78 22.59 -18.14
C THR A 221 -11.03 21.51 -17.10
#